data_AF-A0A371E7I1-F1
#
_entry.id   AF-A0A371E7I1-F1
#
_cell.length_a   1.000
_cell.length_b   1.000
_cell.length_c   1.000
_cell.angle_alpha   90.00
_cell.angle_beta   90.00
_cell.angle_gamma   90.00
#
_symmetry.space_group_name_H-M   'P 1'
#
loop_
_entity.id
_entity.type
_entity.pdbx_description
1 polymer ?
#
loop_
_entity_poly.entity_id
_entity_poly.type
_entity_poly.pdbx_seq_one_letter_code
_entity_poly.pdbx_strand_id
1 'polypeptide(L)' 'MRAETFMKSKECWSIVADDIPVVVEENQLSEAQKKAIDEVTLKDVKAKNYLFQAINRSILETISNKDTTKGI' A
#
# COMPACT_ATOMS: atom_id res chain seq x y z
N MET A 1 6.16 -12.50 -12.38
CA MET A 1 5.89 -11.95 -11.03
C MET A 1 6.91 -12.54 -10.06
N ARG A 2 7.79 -11.74 -9.45
CA ARG A 2 8.93 -12.23 -8.63
C ARG A 2 8.43 -12.57 -7.21
N ALA A 3 8.87 -13.70 -6.64
CA ALA A 3 8.40 -14.19 -5.32
C ALA A 3 8.56 -13.16 -4.18
N GLU A 4 9.58 -12.31 -4.27
CA GLU A 4 9.84 -11.24 -3.33
C GLU A 4 8.73 -10.16 -3.31
N THR A 5 8.13 -9.86 -4.46
CA THR A 5 7.00 -8.91 -4.57
C THR A 5 5.73 -9.49 -3.98
N PHE A 6 5.54 -10.80 -4.09
CA PHE A 6 4.40 -11.50 -3.49
C PHE A 6 4.46 -11.50 -1.97
N MET A 7 5.64 -11.77 -1.38
CA MET A 7 5.84 -11.71 0.07
C MET A 7 5.65 -10.29 0.60
N LYS A 8 6.24 -9.28 -0.06
CA LYS A 8 6.05 -7.86 0.30
C LYS A 8 4.59 -7.42 0.16
N SER A 9 3.86 -7.93 -0.83
CA SER A 9 2.43 -7.66 -1.00
C SER A 9 1.62 -8.27 0.15
N LYS A 10 1.88 -9.53 0.54
CA LYS A 10 1.21 -10.18 1.68
C LYS A 10 1.42 -9.44 3.00
N GLU A 11 2.64 -8.97 3.24
CA GLU A 11 2.98 -8.18 4.43
C GLU A 11 2.29 -6.82 4.42
N CYS A 12 2.25 -6.12 3.27
CA CYS A 12 1.51 -4.86 3.12
C CYS A 12 0.00 -5.04 3.30
N TRP A 13 -0.58 -6.14 2.80
CA TRP A 13 -2.01 -6.44 2.99
C TRP A 13 -2.37 -6.65 4.45
N SER A 14 -1.47 -7.23 5.26
CA SER A 14 -1.69 -7.39 6.70
C SER A 14 -1.80 -6.04 7.41
N ILE A 15 -1.05 -5.02 6.98
CA ILE A 15 -1.05 -3.67 7.57
C ILE A 15 -2.33 -2.90 7.20
N VAL A 16 -2.90 -3.15 6.02
CA VAL A 16 -4.12 -2.48 5.53
C VAL A 16 -5.40 -3.14 6.07
N ALA A 17 -5.33 -4.43 6.43
CA ALA A 17 -6.48 -5.18 6.95
C ALA A 17 -6.78 -4.89 8.43
N ASP A 18 -5.79 -4.40 9.19
CA ASP A 18 -6.04 -3.80 10.50
C ASP A 18 -6.72 -2.45 10.27
N ASP A 19 -8.05 -2.49 10.17
CA ASP A 19 -8.96 -1.35 10.06
C ASP A 19 -8.51 -0.30 11.09
N ILE A 20 -7.91 0.81 10.61
CA ILE A 20 -7.56 1.92 11.49
C ILE A 20 -8.87 2.31 12.15
N PRO A 21 -9.02 2.20 13.49
CA PRO A 21 -10.24 2.64 14.13
C PRO A 21 -10.39 4.10 13.74
N VAL A 22 -11.38 4.38 12.89
CA VAL A 22 -11.81 5.73 12.56
C VAL A 22 -12.38 6.27 13.86
N VAL A 23 -11.50 6.82 14.70
CA VAL A 23 -11.88 7.45 15.96
C VAL A 23 -12.60 8.74 15.59
N VAL A 24 -13.90 8.59 15.39
CA VAL A 24 -14.89 9.67 15.41
C VAL A 24 -14.85 10.27 16.82
N GLU A 25 -13.84 11.08 17.12
CA GLU A 25 -13.76 12.04 18.25
C GLU A 25 -12.32 12.60 18.32
N GLU A 26 -11.93 13.39 17.31
CA GLU A 26 -10.65 14.14 17.29
C GLU A 26 -10.46 15.08 18.50
N ASN A 27 -11.52 15.34 19.27
CA ASN A 27 -11.55 16.35 20.32
C ASN A 27 -11.13 15.85 21.72
N GLN A 28 -10.83 14.55 21.91
CA GLN A 28 -10.45 13.99 23.23
C GLN A 28 -9.20 13.08 23.24
N LEU A 29 -8.50 12.92 22.11
CA LEU A 29 -7.29 12.08 22.08
C LEU A 29 -6.11 12.76 22.78
N SER A 30 -5.50 12.06 23.74
CA SER A 30 -4.23 12.45 24.36
C SER A 30 -3.11 12.55 23.31
N GLU A 31 -2.07 13.35 23.57
CA GLU A 31 -0.95 13.57 22.64
C GLU A 31 -0.26 12.25 22.23
N ALA A 32 -0.14 11.30 23.17
CA ALA A 32 0.39 9.96 22.91
C ALA A 32 -0.48 9.13 21.96
N GLN A 33 -1.78 9.36 22.03
CA GLN A 33 -2.83 8.68 21.28
C GLN A 33 -2.90 9.22 19.84
N LYS A 34 -2.77 10.54 19.67
CA LYS A 34 -2.60 11.19 18.36
C LYS A 34 -1.35 10.68 17.65
N LYS A 35 -0.22 10.66 18.35
CA LYS A 35 1.05 10.16 17.80
C LYS A 35 0.98 8.69 17.34
N ALA A 36 0.23 7.86 18.06
CA ALA A 36 0.00 6.46 17.65
C ALA A 36 -0.84 6.38 16.36
N ILE A 37 -1.91 7.16 16.24
CA ILE A 37 -2.74 7.23 15.03
C ILE A 37 -1.95 7.77 13.84
N ASP A 38 -1.15 8.82 14.04
CA ASP A 38 -0.25 9.35 13.00
C ASP A 38 0.75 8.31 12.52
N GLU A 39 1.34 7.52 13.44
CA GLU A 39 2.29 6.46 13.07
C GLU A 39 1.61 5.34 12.26
N VAL A 40 0.42 4.91 12.68
CA VAL A 40 -0.38 3.89 11.97
C VAL A 40 -0.79 4.41 10.60
N THR A 41 -1.29 5.65 10.53
CA THR A 41 -1.69 6.30 9.28
C THR A 41 -0.51 6.47 8.32
N LEU A 42 0.67 6.83 8.84
CA LEU A 42 1.88 6.95 8.04
C LEU A 42 2.32 5.60 7.45
N LYS A 43 2.22 4.52 8.23
CA LYS A 43 2.51 3.15 7.76
C LYS A 43 1.51 2.72 6.69
N ASP A 44 0.23 2.97 6.90
CA ASP A 44 -0.84 2.66 5.94
C ASP A 44 -0.67 3.43 4.62
N VAL A 45 -0.44 4.75 4.67
CA VAL A 45 -0.21 5.57 3.48
C VAL A 45 1.04 5.11 2.71
N LYS A 46 2.11 4.71 3.41
CA LYS A 46 3.30 4.13 2.76
C LYS A 46 3.00 2.80 2.09
N ALA A 47 2.25 1.91 2.74
CA ALA A 47 1.85 0.62 2.17
C ALA A 47 0.98 0.82 0.91
N LYS A 48 0.01 1.73 0.96
CA LYS A 48 -0.84 2.11 -0.19
C LYS A 48 -0.02 2.67 -1.35
N ASN A 49 0.95 3.54 -1.08
CA ASN A 49 1.83 4.08 -2.12
C ASN A 49 2.71 2.99 -2.77
N TYR A 50 3.23 2.05 -1.98
CA TYR A 50 3.99 0.93 -2.51
C TYR A 50 3.13 0.03 -3.43
N LEU A 51 1.91 -0.31 -3.01
CA LEU A 51 0.97 -1.07 -3.83
C LEU A 51 0.66 -0.35 -5.14
N PHE A 52 0.40 0.96 -5.08
CA PHE A 52 0.11 1.76 -6.28
C PHE A 52 1.29 1.76 -7.27
N GLN A 53 2.52 1.91 -6.77
CA GLN A 53 3.72 1.81 -7.59
C GLN A 53 3.91 0.42 -8.21
N ALA A 54 3.68 -0.64 -7.43
CA ALA A 54 3.78 -2.01 -7.93
C ALA A 54 2.75 -2.30 -9.03
N ILE A 55 1.51 -1.82 -8.86
CA ILE A 55 0.44 -1.93 -9.87
C ILE A 55 0.81 -1.15 -11.13
N ASN A 56 1.20 0.12 -11.02
CA ASN A 56 1.62 0.92 -12.17
C ASN A 56 2.77 0.26 -12.94
N ARG A 57 3.78 -0.23 -12.23
CA ARG A 57 4.90 -0.95 -12.87
C ARG A 57 4.42 -2.21 -13.60
N SER A 58 3.53 -2.99 -12.99
CA SER A 58 2.97 -4.20 -13.61
C SER A 58 2.15 -3.87 -14.86
N ILE A 59 1.38 -2.77 -14.85
CA ILE A 59 0.60 -2.30 -15.99
C ILE A 59 1.53 -1.87 -17.13
N LEU A 60 2.55 -1.06 -16.83
CA LEU A 60 3.54 -0.62 -17.81
C LEU A 60 4.30 -1.79 -18.43
N GLU A 61 4.71 -2.77 -17.63
CA GLU A 61 5.35 -4.00 -18.11
C GLU A 61 4.42 -4.79 -19.03
N THR A 62 3.13 -4.90 -18.68
CA THR A 62 2.12 -5.59 -19.50
C THR A 62 1.89 -4.90 -20.84
N ILE A 63 1.80 -3.56 -20.85
CA ILE A 63 1.65 -2.78 -22.09
C ILE A 63 2.89 -2.96 -22.97
N SER A 64 4.09 -2.80 -22.41
CA SER A 64 5.35 -2.96 -23.14
C SER A 64 5.52 -4.37 -23.73
N ASN A 65 5.14 -5.41 -22.98
CA ASN A 65 5.13 -6.79 -23.47
C ASN A 65 4.11 -6.99 -24.60
N LYS A 66 2.93 -6.36 -24.51
CA LYS A 66 1.90 -6.42 -25.55
C LYS A 66 2.37 -5.75 -26.85
N ASP A 67 3.06 -4.63 -26.77
CA ASP A 67 3.63 -3.94 -27.93
C ASP A 67 4.75 -4.76 -28.60
N THR A 68 5.57 -5.47 -27.81
CA THR A 68 6.60 -6.37 -28.35
C THR A 68 6.02 -7.65 -29.00
N THR A 69 4.88 -8.18 -28.53
CA THR A 69 4.20 -9.32 -29.20
C THR A 69 3.56 -9.00 -30.54
N LYS A 70 3.31 -7.72 -30.86
CA LYS A 70 2.69 -7.32 -32.13
C LYS A 70 3.70 -7.02 -33.25
N GLY A 71 5.00 -7.04 -32.93
CA GLY A 71 6.08 -6.70 -33.84
C GLY A 71 6.90 -7.88 -34.35
N ILE A 72 6.45 -9.12 -34.13
CA ILE A 72 7.06 -10.36 -34.67
C ILE A 72 6.16 -10.92 -35.76
#